data_AF-A0A4Y8K9E3-F1
#
_entry.id   AF-A0A4Y8K9E3-F1
#
_cell.length_a   1.000
_cell.length_b   1.000
_cell.length_c   1.000
_cell.angle_alpha   90.00
_cell.angle_beta   90.00
_cell.angle_gamma   90.00
#
_symmetry.space_group_name_H-M   'P 1'
#
loop_
_entity.id
_entity.type
_entity.pdbx_description
1 polymer ?
#
loop_
_entity_poly.entity_id
_entity_poly.type
_entity_poly.pdbx_seq_one_letter_code
_entity_poly.pdbx_strand_id
1 'polypeptide(L)'
;MSDFRSDPDPQQMPRHDESSELLSDEVAAAPSPRDEIRELIATNEGRLGDVYRLLEEGLSAERIAERLNIATQNFVYTYRYQIDAALDGKTTSGAVLRRQAVSALNSLKKRGRGVLSPEAFRLLQANISAVESGGTEIDPAAEAEADIHEEQSATLTLAELTGLPGIYAFSYGWYLESLVDPDRGNTLIKVGQAADVASRIRQHSSGARTHMPEPLALIRVYSTGTRRLLEVEHTFHDLLESAGHANPRRSGKSSREVGKEWFLTNEDFLDSIAKALGLRTLYIGRSEFAGE
;
A
#
# COMPACT_ATOMS: atom_id res chain seq x y z
N MET A 1 -16.24 73.81 -75.68
CA MET A 1 -16.18 72.71 -76.66
C MET A 1 -15.82 71.46 -75.91
N SER A 2 -16.75 70.49 -75.93
CA SER A 2 -16.56 69.04 -75.71
C SER A 2 -16.17 68.63 -74.28
N ASP A 3 -17.13 68.28 -73.42
CA ASP A 3 -17.74 66.94 -73.27
C ASP A 3 -16.72 65.79 -73.24
N PHE A 4 -16.51 65.19 -72.06
CA PHE A 4 -16.38 63.74 -71.93
C PHE A 4 -16.75 63.33 -70.50
N ARG A 5 -17.89 62.63 -70.39
CA ARG A 5 -18.31 61.86 -69.21
C ARG A 5 -17.37 60.66 -69.04
N SER A 6 -17.05 60.29 -67.82
CA SER A 6 -16.54 58.96 -67.49
C SER A 6 -17.23 58.47 -66.23
N ASP A 7 -17.90 57.34 -66.39
CA ASP A 7 -18.61 56.57 -65.36
C ASP A 7 -17.67 56.11 -64.24
N PRO A 8 -18.22 55.84 -63.04
CA PRO A 8 -17.44 55.41 -61.88
C PRO A 8 -17.01 53.93 -61.97
N ASP A 9 -15.77 53.71 -61.58
CA ASP A 9 -15.08 52.42 -61.43
C ASP A 9 -15.75 51.54 -60.35
N PRO A 10 -16.21 50.31 -60.67
CA PRO A 10 -16.73 49.40 -59.68
C PRO A 10 -15.61 48.50 -59.15
N GLN A 11 -15.70 48.19 -57.85
CA GLN A 11 -14.97 47.13 -57.15
C GLN A 11 -13.66 47.53 -56.46
N GLN A 12 -13.77 47.84 -55.16
CA GLN A 12 -12.98 47.15 -54.14
C GLN A 12 -13.66 47.32 -52.78
N MET A 13 -14.52 46.34 -52.44
CA MET A 13 -14.96 46.16 -51.06
C MET A 13 -13.79 45.63 -50.23
N PRO A 14 -13.54 46.19 -49.02
CA PRO A 14 -12.63 45.56 -48.08
C PRO A 14 -13.26 44.24 -47.62
N ARG A 15 -12.54 43.13 -47.87
CA ARG A 15 -12.88 41.83 -47.29
C ARG A 15 -12.73 41.94 -45.78
N HIS A 16 -13.82 41.73 -45.06
CA HIS A 16 -13.79 41.39 -43.64
C HIS A 16 -12.95 40.12 -43.49
N ASP A 17 -11.76 40.26 -42.92
CA ASP A 17 -10.93 39.15 -42.46
C ASP A 17 -11.29 38.91 -40.98
N GLU A 18 -12.48 38.35 -40.74
CA GLU A 18 -12.95 37.90 -39.42
C GLU A 18 -13.12 36.38 -39.44
N SER A 19 -12.08 35.66 -39.88
CA SER A 19 -12.11 34.20 -39.94
C SER A 19 -10.73 33.59 -39.71
N SER A 20 -10.08 33.94 -38.60
CA SER A 20 -8.91 33.20 -38.11
C SER A 20 -8.72 33.28 -36.59
N GLU A 21 -9.80 33.13 -35.83
CA GLU A 21 -9.71 32.58 -34.47
C GLU A 21 -9.96 31.07 -34.56
N LEU A 22 -9.00 30.38 -35.18
CA LEU A 22 -8.89 28.93 -35.07
C LEU A 22 -8.41 28.62 -33.66
N LEU A 23 -9.38 28.33 -32.79
CA LEU A 23 -9.38 27.16 -31.92
C LEU A 23 -7.98 26.54 -31.73
N SER A 24 -7.21 27.12 -30.81
CA SER A 24 -6.16 26.37 -30.13
C SER A 24 -6.87 25.35 -29.25
N ASP A 25 -7.26 24.22 -29.85
CA ASP A 25 -7.45 22.97 -29.12
C ASP A 25 -6.14 22.76 -28.36
N GLU A 26 -6.19 23.03 -27.06
CA GLU A 26 -5.19 22.65 -26.09
C GLU A 26 -5.20 21.11 -26.08
N VAL A 27 -4.47 20.51 -27.02
CA VAL A 27 -4.28 19.07 -27.09
C VAL A 27 -3.55 18.71 -25.79
N ALA A 28 -4.30 18.34 -24.76
CA ALA A 28 -3.77 17.81 -23.52
C ALA A 28 -2.81 16.69 -23.92
N ALA A 29 -1.51 16.94 -23.75
CA ALA A 29 -0.48 15.97 -24.09
C ALA A 29 -0.81 14.67 -23.37
N ALA A 30 -0.77 13.55 -24.09
CA ALA A 30 -1.00 12.25 -23.49
C ALA A 30 -0.10 12.10 -22.24
N PRO A 31 -0.64 11.62 -21.11
CA PRO A 31 0.12 11.53 -19.86
C PRO A 31 1.38 10.72 -20.09
N SER A 32 2.49 11.13 -19.48
CA SER A 32 3.73 10.36 -19.60
C SER A 32 3.54 8.98 -18.95
N PRO A 33 4.32 7.95 -19.36
CA PRO A 33 4.27 6.63 -18.72
C PRO A 33 4.41 6.67 -17.20
N ARG A 34 5.19 7.64 -16.69
CA ARG A 34 5.37 7.88 -15.27
C ARG A 34 4.14 8.48 -14.62
N ASP A 35 3.45 9.42 -15.28
CA ASP A 35 2.24 10.05 -14.77
C ASP A 35 1.06 9.06 -14.71
N GLU A 36 0.98 8.10 -15.64
CA GLU A 36 0.00 7.01 -15.55
C GLU A 36 0.23 6.13 -14.31
N ILE A 37 1.49 5.83 -13.98
CA ILE A 37 1.82 5.08 -12.75
C ILE A 37 1.50 5.93 -11.51
N ARG A 38 1.75 7.24 -11.54
CA ARG A 38 1.35 8.16 -10.46
C ARG A 38 -0.15 8.13 -10.23
N GLU A 39 -0.94 8.21 -11.29
CA GLU A 39 -2.40 8.14 -11.20
C GLU A 39 -2.88 6.78 -10.66
N LEU A 40 -2.26 5.69 -11.10
CA LEU A 40 -2.54 4.34 -10.57
C LEU A 40 -2.24 4.24 -9.06
N ILE A 41 -1.19 4.90 -8.58
CA ILE A 41 -0.89 4.97 -7.14
C ILE A 41 -1.89 5.89 -6.43
N ALA A 42 -2.24 7.04 -7.02
CA ALA A 42 -3.15 8.03 -6.47
C ALA A 42 -4.58 7.48 -6.28
N THR A 43 -5.02 6.59 -7.16
CA THR A 43 -6.33 5.92 -7.10
C THR A 43 -6.35 4.69 -6.20
N ASN A 44 -5.21 4.29 -5.64
CA ASN A 44 -5.14 3.18 -4.70
C ASN A 44 -5.82 3.57 -3.37
N GLU A 45 -6.86 2.85 -2.99
CA GLU A 45 -7.59 3.06 -1.73
C GLU A 45 -6.86 2.53 -0.50
N GLY A 46 -5.82 1.71 -0.70
CA GLY A 46 -4.97 1.18 0.36
C GLY A 46 -3.94 2.17 0.89
N ARG A 47 -3.11 1.71 1.84
CA ARG A 47 -2.17 2.57 2.56
C ARG A 47 -1.15 3.28 1.65
N LEU A 48 -0.72 2.60 0.59
CA LEU A 48 0.22 3.15 -0.39
C LEU A 48 -0.34 4.42 -1.06
N GLY A 49 -1.61 4.40 -1.46
CA GLY A 49 -2.25 5.57 -2.07
C GLY A 49 -2.57 6.65 -1.06
N ASP A 50 -2.98 6.29 0.16
CA ASP A 50 -3.17 7.24 1.27
C ASP A 50 -1.87 8.03 1.55
N VAL A 51 -0.73 7.35 1.66
CA VAL A 51 0.56 8.01 1.88
C VAL A 51 0.95 8.85 0.66
N TYR A 52 0.79 8.34 -0.56
CA TYR A 52 1.11 9.08 -1.78
C TYR A 52 0.37 10.42 -1.87
N ARG A 53 -0.95 10.40 -1.68
CA ARG A 53 -1.78 11.62 -1.73
C ARG A 53 -1.33 12.66 -0.71
N LEU A 54 -1.03 12.24 0.52
CA LEU A 54 -0.58 13.17 1.57
C LEU A 54 0.86 13.67 1.34
N LEU A 55 1.72 12.90 0.67
CA LEU A 55 3.04 13.37 0.25
C LEU A 55 2.93 14.44 -0.85
N GLU A 56 2.01 14.28 -1.80
CA GLU A 56 1.76 15.28 -2.85
C GLU A 56 1.15 16.58 -2.30
N GLU A 57 0.42 16.51 -1.19
CA GLU A 57 -0.01 17.68 -0.40
C GLU A 57 1.15 18.36 0.37
N GLY A 58 2.35 17.77 0.37
CA GLY A 58 3.54 18.33 1.02
C GLY A 58 3.61 18.12 2.54
N LEU A 59 2.86 17.15 3.09
CA LEU A 59 2.86 16.89 4.52
C LEU A 59 4.16 16.20 4.97
N SER A 60 4.60 16.54 6.20
CA SER A 60 5.69 15.83 6.86
C SER A 60 5.25 14.43 7.32
N ALA A 61 6.21 13.53 7.58
CA ALA A 61 5.92 12.17 8.05
C ALA A 61 5.09 12.15 9.36
N GLU A 62 5.37 13.08 10.27
CA GLU A 62 4.60 13.26 11.51
C GLU A 62 3.13 13.63 11.22
N ARG A 63 2.90 14.58 10.32
CA ARG A 63 1.54 15.00 9.93
C ARG A 63 0.79 13.91 9.18
N ILE A 64 1.49 13.12 8.37
CA ILE A 64 0.91 11.95 7.69
C ILE A 64 0.47 10.92 8.73
N ALA A 65 1.32 10.60 9.72
CA ALA A 65 0.97 9.66 10.79
C ALA A 65 -0.26 10.12 11.57
N GLU A 66 -0.32 11.41 11.93
CA GLU A 66 -1.48 12.01 12.61
C GLU A 66 -2.75 11.92 11.75
N ARG A 67 -2.67 12.32 10.47
CA ARG A 67 -3.81 12.32 9.53
C ARG A 67 -4.37 10.92 9.31
N LEU A 68 -3.50 9.92 9.29
CA LEU A 68 -3.86 8.51 9.11
C LEU A 68 -4.15 7.76 10.42
N ASN A 69 -4.16 8.47 11.56
CA ASN A 69 -4.38 7.91 12.90
C ASN A 69 -3.45 6.72 13.21
N ILE A 70 -2.15 6.89 12.92
CA ILE A 70 -1.08 5.94 13.22
C ILE A 70 -0.20 6.52 14.33
N ALA A 71 0.27 5.69 15.25
CA ALA A 71 1.12 6.10 16.37
C ALA A 71 2.54 6.48 15.91
N THR A 72 3.09 5.74 14.95
CA THR A 72 4.47 5.88 14.49
C THR A 72 4.55 6.52 13.11
N GLN A 73 5.69 7.12 12.78
CA GLN A 73 5.94 7.74 11.46
C GLN A 73 6.82 6.89 10.54
N ASN A 74 7.44 5.82 11.05
CA ASN A 74 8.43 5.04 10.29
C ASN A 74 7.85 4.44 9.00
N PHE A 75 6.58 4.03 9.03
CA PHE A 75 5.88 3.50 7.86
C PHE A 75 5.92 4.46 6.67
N VAL A 76 5.91 5.79 6.89
CA VAL A 76 5.92 6.79 5.80
C VAL A 76 7.17 6.64 4.94
N TYR A 77 8.33 6.41 5.55
CA TYR A 77 9.59 6.22 4.82
C TYR A 77 9.58 4.94 3.98
N THR A 78 9.02 3.86 4.53
CA THR A 78 8.82 2.60 3.80
C THR A 78 7.92 2.79 2.58
N TYR A 79 6.77 3.45 2.74
CA TYR A 79 5.85 3.70 1.62
C TYR A 79 6.43 4.70 0.62
N ARG A 80 7.17 5.72 1.07
CA ARG A 80 7.89 6.64 0.18
C ARG A 80 8.91 5.88 -0.67
N TYR A 81 9.66 4.95 -0.09
CA TYR A 81 10.57 4.11 -0.84
C TYR A 81 9.83 3.27 -1.89
N GLN A 82 8.67 2.69 -1.54
CA GLN A 82 7.86 1.91 -2.49
C GLN A 82 7.34 2.78 -3.66
N ILE A 83 6.96 4.02 -3.37
CA ILE A 83 6.55 5.01 -4.37
C ILE A 83 7.73 5.35 -5.29
N ASP A 84 8.88 5.71 -4.72
CA ASP A 84 10.10 6.01 -5.49
C ASP A 84 10.53 4.80 -6.34
N ALA A 85 10.43 3.59 -5.81
CA ALA A 85 10.72 2.36 -6.53
C ALA A 85 9.75 2.14 -7.70
N ALA A 86 8.45 2.37 -7.50
CA ALA A 86 7.45 2.22 -8.55
C ALA A 86 7.59 3.26 -9.67
N LEU A 87 7.92 4.50 -9.33
CA LEU A 87 8.03 5.61 -10.28
C LEU A 87 9.39 5.65 -10.99
N ASP A 88 10.46 5.46 -10.24
CA ASP A 88 11.83 5.79 -10.66
C ASP A 88 12.80 4.60 -10.59
N GLY A 89 12.32 3.40 -10.21
CA GLY A 89 13.15 2.20 -10.15
C GLY A 89 14.21 2.22 -9.04
N LYS A 90 14.03 3.07 -8.02
CA LYS A 90 14.96 3.21 -6.90
C LYS A 90 15.17 1.88 -6.17
N THR A 91 16.44 1.51 -5.96
CA THR A 91 16.86 0.26 -5.32
C THR A 91 17.36 0.50 -3.88
N THR A 92 17.52 -0.58 -3.11
CA THR A 92 18.03 -0.57 -1.74
C THR A 92 18.86 -1.80 -1.45
N SER A 93 19.88 -1.65 -0.59
CA SER A 93 20.68 -2.74 -0.04
C SER A 93 19.92 -3.59 0.98
N GLY A 94 18.93 -3.02 1.69
CA GLY A 94 18.16 -3.74 2.70
C GLY A 94 17.23 -4.81 2.10
N ALA A 95 17.46 -6.08 2.43
CA ALA A 95 16.72 -7.21 1.87
C ALA A 95 15.21 -7.13 2.17
N VAL A 96 14.83 -6.76 3.39
CA VAL A 96 13.42 -6.65 3.78
C VAL A 96 12.71 -5.54 3.02
N LEU A 97 13.25 -4.33 3.01
CA LEU A 97 12.66 -3.18 2.32
C LEU A 97 12.54 -3.43 0.81
N ARG A 98 13.52 -4.11 0.21
CA ARG A 98 13.46 -4.55 -1.19
C ARG A 98 12.29 -5.51 -1.44
N ARG A 99 12.16 -6.57 -0.64
CA ARG A 99 11.05 -7.53 -0.76
C ARG A 99 9.69 -6.86 -0.61
N GLN A 100 9.57 -5.95 0.36
CA GLN A 100 8.36 -5.17 0.56
C GLN A 100 8.02 -4.31 -0.66
N ALA A 101 9.01 -3.70 -1.30
CA ALA A 101 8.82 -2.96 -2.54
C ALA A 101 8.42 -3.88 -3.70
N VAL A 102 9.10 -5.00 -3.92
CA VAL A 102 8.74 -5.96 -4.98
C VAL A 102 7.28 -6.43 -4.82
N SER A 103 6.84 -6.75 -3.60
CA SER A 103 5.45 -7.14 -3.33
C SER A 103 4.45 -6.01 -3.65
N ALA A 104 4.75 -4.78 -3.22
CA ALA A 104 3.91 -3.61 -3.52
C ALA A 104 3.83 -3.31 -5.03
N LEU A 105 4.96 -3.37 -5.74
CA LEU A 105 5.02 -3.14 -7.18
C LEU A 105 4.33 -4.26 -7.97
N ASN A 106 4.42 -5.52 -7.55
CA ASN A 106 3.66 -6.61 -8.16
C ASN A 106 2.14 -6.43 -7.99
N SER A 107 1.71 -5.89 -6.86
CA SER A 107 0.31 -5.53 -6.61
C SER A 107 -0.14 -4.37 -7.51
N LEU A 108 0.70 -3.36 -7.71
CA LEU A 108 0.47 -2.30 -8.70
C LEU A 108 0.43 -2.84 -10.13
N LYS A 109 1.37 -3.71 -10.52
CA LYS A 109 1.40 -4.35 -11.84
C LYS A 109 0.12 -5.11 -12.11
N LYS A 110 -0.44 -5.80 -11.11
CA LYS A 110 -1.72 -6.48 -11.24
C LYS A 110 -2.87 -5.51 -11.52
N ARG A 111 -2.99 -4.44 -10.72
CA ARG A 111 -4.01 -3.40 -10.88
C ARG A 111 -3.88 -2.62 -12.20
N GLY A 112 -2.65 -2.42 -12.65
CA GLY A 112 -2.35 -1.71 -13.89
C GLY A 112 -2.65 -2.51 -15.16
N ARG A 113 -2.93 -3.82 -15.08
CA ARG A 113 -3.26 -4.63 -16.28
C ARG A 113 -4.54 -4.13 -16.93
N GLY A 114 -4.45 -3.72 -18.19
CA GLY A 114 -5.58 -3.19 -18.94
C GLY A 114 -5.99 -1.77 -18.56
N VAL A 115 -5.28 -1.14 -17.62
CA VAL A 115 -5.47 0.26 -17.21
C VAL A 115 -4.32 1.14 -17.72
N LEU A 116 -3.08 0.67 -17.54
CA LEU A 116 -1.88 1.36 -18.01
C LEU A 116 -1.67 1.16 -19.51
N SER A 117 -1.12 2.18 -20.17
CA SER A 117 -0.57 2.07 -21.52
C SER A 117 0.53 1.01 -21.60
N PRO A 118 0.81 0.45 -22.79
CA PRO A 118 1.91 -0.50 -22.96
C PRO A 118 3.27 0.06 -22.49
N GLU A 119 3.50 1.35 -22.67
CA GLU A 119 4.72 2.06 -22.26
C GLU A 119 4.82 2.18 -20.73
N ALA A 120 3.74 2.60 -20.06
CA ALA A 120 3.66 2.67 -18.60
C ALA A 120 3.80 1.28 -17.96
N PHE A 121 3.14 0.28 -18.53
CA PHE A 121 3.23 -1.10 -18.07
C PHE A 121 4.64 -1.67 -18.22
N ARG A 122 5.35 -1.33 -19.30
CA ARG A 122 6.75 -1.71 -19.53
C ARG A 122 7.69 -0.99 -18.57
N LEU A 123 7.47 0.30 -18.30
CA LEU A 123 8.23 1.06 -17.31
C LEU A 123 8.10 0.44 -15.91
N LEU A 124 6.88 0.15 -15.47
CA LEU A 124 6.66 -0.49 -14.17
C LEU A 124 7.34 -1.88 -14.07
N GLN A 125 7.33 -2.66 -15.15
CA GLN A 125 8.06 -3.93 -15.20
C GLN A 125 9.58 -3.74 -15.11
N ALA A 126 10.14 -2.77 -15.83
CA ALA A 126 11.55 -2.46 -15.76
C ALA A 126 11.96 -2.04 -14.34
N ASN A 127 11.13 -1.23 -13.68
CA ASN A 127 11.34 -0.81 -12.30
C ASN A 127 11.29 -2.00 -11.32
N ILE A 128 10.36 -2.94 -11.50
CA ILE A 128 10.34 -4.19 -10.72
C ILE A 128 11.65 -4.95 -10.87
N SER A 129 12.08 -5.18 -12.12
CA SER A 129 13.32 -5.91 -12.39
C SER A 129 14.56 -5.20 -11.83
N ALA A 130 14.60 -3.86 -11.86
CA ALA A 130 15.66 -3.08 -11.23
C ALA A 130 15.71 -3.28 -9.71
N VAL A 131 14.56 -3.24 -9.03
CA VAL A 131 14.48 -3.49 -7.58
C VAL A 131 14.88 -4.92 -7.23
N GLU A 132 14.47 -5.91 -8.02
CA GLU A 132 14.83 -7.33 -7.82
C GLU A 132 16.34 -7.57 -8.00
N SER A 133 16.93 -7.03 -9.06
CA SER A 133 18.36 -7.19 -9.41
C SER A 133 19.32 -6.32 -8.60
N GLY A 134 18.85 -5.21 -8.03
CA GLY A 134 19.63 -4.36 -7.13
C GLY A 134 20.10 -5.07 -5.85
N GLY A 135 19.67 -6.32 -5.63
CA GLY A 135 20.10 -7.19 -4.55
C GLY A 135 21.27 -8.13 -4.83
N THR A 136 21.83 -8.12 -6.03
CA THR A 136 22.89 -9.07 -6.41
C THR A 136 24.30 -8.53 -6.22
N GLU A 137 24.45 -7.21 -6.03
CA GLU A 137 25.72 -6.50 -5.76
C GLU A 137 25.65 -5.77 -4.40
N ILE A 138 25.29 -6.49 -3.34
CA ILE A 138 25.16 -5.87 -2.01
C ILE A 138 26.53 -5.82 -1.34
N ASP A 139 26.90 -4.65 -0.83
CA ASP A 139 27.97 -4.50 0.15
C ASP A 139 27.52 -5.13 1.49
N PRO A 140 28.18 -6.20 1.99
CA PRO A 140 27.81 -6.85 3.24
C PRO A 140 27.76 -5.90 4.44
N ALA A 141 28.51 -4.79 4.42
CA ALA A 141 28.47 -3.79 5.47
C ALA A 141 27.16 -2.97 5.44
N ALA A 142 26.68 -2.63 4.24
CA ALA A 142 25.43 -1.89 4.05
C ALA A 142 24.19 -2.76 4.33
N GLU A 143 24.30 -4.07 4.19
CA GLU A 143 23.26 -5.03 4.59
C GLU A 143 23.18 -5.13 6.12
N ALA A 144 24.31 -5.36 6.78
CA ALA A 144 24.36 -5.47 8.24
C ALA A 144 23.88 -4.19 8.95
N GLU A 145 24.18 -3.00 8.42
CA GLU A 145 23.69 -1.74 8.97
C GLU A 145 22.17 -1.58 8.82
N ALA A 146 21.60 -2.02 7.69
CA ALA A 146 20.16 -2.00 7.45
C ALA A 146 19.43 -2.95 8.42
N ASP A 147 19.97 -4.16 8.62
CA ASP A 147 19.40 -5.16 9.52
C ASP A 147 19.42 -4.70 10.98
N ILE A 148 20.53 -4.09 11.43
CA ILE A 148 20.65 -3.53 12.80
C ILE A 148 19.61 -2.42 13.02
N HIS A 149 19.43 -1.52 12.04
CA HIS A 149 18.45 -0.44 12.14
C HIS A 149 17.01 -0.98 12.19
N GLU A 150 16.72 -2.06 11.47
CA GLU A 150 15.42 -2.73 11.48
C GLU A 150 15.14 -3.43 12.82
N GLU A 151 16.12 -4.17 13.35
CA GLU A 151 16.00 -4.86 14.65
C GLU A 151 15.80 -3.87 15.81
N GLN A 152 16.49 -2.72 15.77
CA GLN A 152 16.28 -1.62 16.71
C GLN A 152 14.88 -1.03 16.62
N SER A 153 14.37 -0.82 15.39
CA SER A 153 13.00 -0.32 15.19
C SER A 153 11.95 -1.31 15.70
N ALA A 154 12.13 -2.61 15.48
CA ALA A 154 11.23 -3.65 15.98
C ALA A 154 11.21 -3.70 17.51
N THR A 155 12.39 -3.63 18.13
CA THR A 155 12.55 -3.65 19.59
C THR A 155 11.90 -2.44 20.27
N LEU A 156 12.14 -1.23 19.74
CA LEU A 156 11.52 0.00 20.23
C LEU A 156 10.00 -0.08 20.13
N THR A 157 9.49 -0.63 19.03
CA THR A 157 8.04 -0.73 18.84
C THR A 157 7.39 -1.71 19.82
N LEU A 158 8.03 -2.84 20.16
CA LEU A 158 7.49 -3.77 21.15
C LEU A 158 7.45 -3.17 22.57
N ALA A 159 8.43 -2.34 22.92
CA ALA A 159 8.43 -1.64 24.20
C ALA A 159 7.23 -0.68 24.30
N GLU A 160 6.96 0.08 23.24
CA GLU A 160 5.83 1.02 23.15
C GLU A 160 4.45 0.34 23.25
N LEU A 161 4.35 -0.94 22.89
CA LEU A 161 3.10 -1.72 22.96
C LEU A 161 2.81 -2.30 24.36
N THR A 162 3.73 -2.20 25.32
CA THR A 162 3.60 -2.88 26.61
C THR A 162 2.43 -2.34 27.44
N GLY A 163 1.55 -3.24 27.86
CA GLY A 163 0.38 -2.89 28.66
C GLY A 163 -0.76 -2.22 27.89
N LEU A 164 -0.65 -2.13 26.56
CA LEU A 164 -1.69 -1.56 25.73
C LEU A 164 -2.72 -2.63 25.30
N PRO A 165 -4.02 -2.40 25.53
CA PRO A 165 -5.08 -3.25 25.02
C PRO A 165 -5.31 -2.97 23.53
N GLY A 166 -5.55 -4.03 22.75
CA GLY A 166 -5.74 -3.88 21.32
C GLY A 166 -6.20 -5.12 20.57
N ILE A 167 -6.55 -4.90 19.31
CA ILE A 167 -6.70 -5.94 18.30
C ILE A 167 -5.33 -6.14 17.63
N TYR A 168 -4.88 -7.39 17.52
CA TYR A 168 -3.65 -7.77 16.84
C TYR A 168 -3.98 -8.61 15.59
N ALA A 169 -3.08 -8.54 14.60
CA ALA A 169 -3.12 -9.38 13.42
C ALA A 169 -1.78 -10.09 13.21
N PHE A 170 -1.83 -11.42 13.10
CA PHE A 170 -0.68 -12.27 12.81
C PHE A 170 -0.88 -13.08 11.53
N SER A 171 0.20 -13.45 10.86
CA SER A 171 0.18 -14.49 9.82
C SER A 171 1.43 -15.36 9.90
N TYR A 172 1.47 -16.46 9.15
CA TYR A 172 2.70 -17.23 8.97
C TYR A 172 3.50 -16.63 7.82
N GLY A 173 4.83 -16.71 7.89
CA GLY A 173 5.73 -16.26 6.83
C GLY A 173 5.32 -16.81 5.47
N TRP A 174 5.10 -18.13 5.41
CA TRP A 174 4.64 -18.79 4.19
C TRP A 174 3.38 -18.19 3.57
N TYR A 175 2.37 -17.81 4.38
CA TYR A 175 1.13 -17.23 3.86
C TYR A 175 1.32 -15.80 3.33
N LEU A 176 2.31 -15.07 3.83
CA LEU A 176 2.61 -13.72 3.37
C LEU A 176 3.39 -13.73 2.06
N GLU A 177 4.16 -14.80 1.81
CA GLU A 177 4.89 -15.02 0.57
C GLU A 177 4.04 -15.70 -0.50
N SER A 178 3.27 -16.70 -0.09
CA SER A 178 2.39 -17.49 -0.93
C SER A 178 0.94 -17.18 -0.58
N LEU A 179 0.44 -16.07 -1.13
CA LEU A 179 -0.95 -15.63 -0.91
C LEU A 179 -1.93 -16.74 -1.28
N VAL A 180 -2.89 -17.01 -0.39
CA VAL A 180 -3.92 -18.04 -0.61
C VAL A 180 -4.87 -17.66 -1.76
N ASP A 181 -5.15 -16.37 -1.91
CA ASP A 181 -5.90 -15.80 -3.03
C ASP A 181 -5.12 -14.61 -3.60
N PRO A 182 -4.17 -14.87 -4.52
CA PRO A 182 -3.36 -13.83 -5.14
C PRO A 182 -4.20 -12.84 -5.96
N ASP A 183 -5.40 -13.23 -6.40
CA ASP A 183 -6.31 -12.39 -7.20
C ASP A 183 -6.87 -11.23 -6.41
N ARG A 184 -7.22 -11.47 -5.16
CA ARG A 184 -7.66 -10.43 -4.23
C ARG A 184 -6.56 -9.90 -3.33
N GLY A 185 -5.33 -10.42 -3.48
CA GLY A 185 -4.22 -10.12 -2.58
C GLY A 185 -4.46 -10.65 -1.16
N ASN A 186 -5.36 -11.62 -0.99
CA ASN A 186 -5.78 -12.12 0.31
C ASN A 186 -4.95 -13.32 0.73
N THR A 187 -4.69 -13.41 2.02
CA THR A 187 -4.07 -14.56 2.65
C THR A 187 -4.67 -14.85 4.02
N LEU A 188 -4.21 -15.91 4.68
CA LEU A 188 -4.70 -16.26 6.01
C LEU A 188 -4.04 -15.40 7.07
N ILE A 189 -4.86 -14.55 7.71
CA ILE A 189 -4.45 -13.69 8.82
C ILE A 189 -5.30 -14.03 10.04
N LYS A 190 -4.61 -14.26 11.16
CA LYS A 190 -5.21 -14.43 12.47
C LYS A 190 -5.46 -13.07 13.11
N VAL A 191 -6.72 -12.74 13.38
CA VAL A 191 -7.16 -11.51 14.05
C VAL A 191 -7.70 -11.86 15.42
N GLY A 192 -7.15 -11.26 16.47
CA GLY A 192 -7.67 -11.45 17.83
C GLY A 192 -7.39 -10.26 18.74
N GLN A 193 -7.83 -10.34 19.99
CA GLN A 193 -7.61 -9.28 20.99
C GLN A 193 -6.68 -9.69 22.13
N ALA A 194 -6.04 -8.70 22.74
CA ALA A 194 -5.32 -8.85 24.00
C ALA A 194 -5.46 -7.61 24.89
N ALA A 195 -5.51 -7.83 26.20
CA ALA A 195 -5.40 -6.76 27.20
C ALA A 195 -3.99 -6.16 27.28
N ASP A 196 -2.97 -6.97 26.95
CA ASP A 196 -1.58 -6.54 26.75
C ASP A 196 -1.07 -7.19 25.46
N VAL A 197 -1.04 -6.41 24.39
CA VAL A 197 -0.63 -6.89 23.07
C VAL A 197 0.84 -7.30 23.07
N ALA A 198 1.73 -6.59 23.77
CA ALA A 198 3.16 -6.96 23.83
C ALA A 198 3.37 -8.31 24.50
N SER A 199 2.65 -8.59 25.59
CA SER A 199 2.67 -9.92 26.23
C SER A 199 2.19 -11.02 25.27
N ARG A 200 1.14 -10.74 24.51
CA ARG A 200 0.62 -11.67 23.51
C ARG A 200 1.60 -11.92 22.36
N ILE A 201 2.30 -10.89 21.89
CA ILE A 201 3.35 -11.03 20.88
C ILE A 201 4.47 -11.92 21.40
N ARG A 202 4.99 -11.62 22.61
CA ARG A 202 6.04 -12.44 23.24
C ARG A 202 5.65 -13.91 23.35
N GLN A 203 4.41 -14.22 23.73
CA GLN A 203 3.91 -15.61 23.81
C GLN A 203 3.95 -16.34 22.46
N HIS A 204 3.68 -15.64 21.36
CA HIS A 204 3.72 -16.22 20.01
C HIS A 204 5.13 -16.31 19.46
N SER A 205 6.00 -15.33 19.77
CA SER A 205 7.41 -15.35 19.36
C SER A 205 8.25 -16.38 20.14
N SER A 206 7.94 -16.64 21.41
CA SER A 206 8.67 -17.61 22.25
C SER A 206 8.22 -19.07 22.06
N GLY A 207 7.20 -19.30 21.23
CA GLY A 207 6.48 -20.56 21.14
C GLY A 207 6.63 -21.25 19.80
N ALA A 208 7.84 -21.72 19.46
CA ALA A 208 7.99 -22.79 18.47
C ALA A 208 7.26 -24.04 19.02
N ARG A 209 5.97 -24.16 18.71
CA ARG A 209 5.20 -25.35 19.07
C ARG A 209 5.76 -26.51 18.27
N THR A 210 5.89 -27.68 18.87
CA THR A 210 6.39 -28.94 18.27
C THR A 210 5.68 -29.37 16.97
N HIS A 211 4.57 -28.71 16.59
CA HIS A 211 3.78 -28.98 15.40
C HIS A 211 3.70 -27.79 14.42
N MET A 212 4.45 -26.71 14.68
CA MET A 212 4.36 -25.45 13.94
C MET A 212 5.76 -24.83 13.84
N PRO A 213 6.51 -25.17 12.78
CA PRO A 213 7.93 -24.85 12.70
C PRO A 213 8.22 -23.36 12.47
N GLU A 214 7.28 -22.59 11.90
CA GLU A 214 7.46 -21.15 11.64
C GLU A 214 6.83 -20.26 12.74
N PRO A 215 7.56 -19.24 13.23
CA PRO A 215 7.01 -18.22 14.10
C PRO A 215 5.97 -17.34 13.37
N LEU A 216 5.02 -16.78 14.13
CA LEU A 216 4.00 -15.87 13.59
C LEU A 216 4.59 -14.46 13.37
N ALA A 217 4.41 -13.92 12.17
CA ALA A 217 4.71 -12.52 11.84
C ALA A 217 3.61 -11.60 12.35
N LEU A 218 4.00 -10.58 13.12
CA LEU A 218 3.09 -9.51 13.52
C LEU A 218 2.87 -8.57 12.33
N ILE A 219 1.61 -8.37 11.95
CA ILE A 219 1.24 -7.57 10.79
C ILE A 219 0.68 -6.22 11.22
N ARG A 220 -0.22 -6.22 12.21
CA ARG A 220 -0.89 -5.00 12.68
C ARG A 220 -1.21 -5.06 14.16
N VAL A 221 -1.24 -3.90 14.79
CA VAL A 221 -1.85 -3.68 16.11
C VAL A 221 -2.71 -2.44 16.07
N TYR A 222 -3.95 -2.55 16.56
CA TYR A 222 -4.91 -1.47 16.67
C TYR A 222 -5.31 -1.26 18.13
N SER A 223 -5.17 -0.03 18.62
CA SER A 223 -5.59 0.33 19.97
C SER A 223 -7.11 0.41 20.06
N THR A 224 -7.67 -0.24 21.07
CA THR A 224 -9.08 -0.06 21.43
C THR A 224 -9.32 1.17 22.31
N GLY A 225 -8.26 1.80 22.83
CA GLY A 225 -8.36 2.85 23.84
C GLY A 225 -9.11 2.33 25.07
N THR A 226 -10.15 3.06 25.49
CA THR A 226 -11.01 2.68 26.63
C THR A 226 -12.18 1.77 26.26
N ARG A 227 -12.34 1.42 24.98
CA ARG A 227 -13.43 0.56 24.51
C ARG A 227 -13.27 -0.88 24.99
N ARG A 228 -14.40 -1.59 25.12
CA ARG A 228 -14.43 -2.99 25.54
C ARG A 228 -13.85 -3.89 24.44
N LEU A 229 -12.74 -4.56 24.75
CA LEU A 229 -12.00 -5.42 23.80
C LEU A 229 -12.88 -6.44 23.08
N LEU A 230 -13.71 -7.17 23.83
CA LEU A 230 -14.57 -8.22 23.26
C LEU A 230 -15.60 -7.68 22.26
N GLU A 231 -16.16 -6.48 22.50
CA GLU A 231 -17.13 -5.87 21.60
C GLU A 231 -16.46 -5.38 20.32
N VAL A 232 -15.26 -4.79 20.45
CA VAL A 232 -14.46 -4.35 19.30
C VAL A 232 -14.03 -5.55 18.46
N GLU A 233 -13.51 -6.62 19.07
CA GLU A 233 -13.12 -7.85 18.37
C GLU A 233 -14.29 -8.47 17.61
N HIS A 234 -15.45 -8.61 18.27
CA HIS A 234 -16.65 -9.16 17.66
C HIS A 234 -17.06 -8.33 16.43
N THR A 235 -17.12 -7.01 16.56
CA THR A 235 -17.46 -6.13 15.44
C THR A 235 -16.42 -6.22 14.31
N PHE A 236 -15.14 -6.34 14.65
CA PHE A 236 -14.06 -6.50 13.68
C PHE A 236 -14.23 -7.81 12.88
N HIS A 237 -14.52 -8.91 13.58
CA HIS A 237 -14.77 -10.22 12.97
C HIS A 237 -16.04 -10.21 12.12
N ASP A 238 -17.13 -9.59 12.60
CA ASP A 238 -18.38 -9.48 11.85
C ASP A 238 -18.19 -8.72 10.53
N LEU A 239 -17.40 -7.64 10.53
CA LEU A 239 -17.08 -6.89 9.32
C LEU A 239 -16.25 -7.71 8.33
N LEU A 240 -15.29 -8.50 8.81
CA LEU A 240 -14.53 -9.44 7.97
C LEU A 240 -15.45 -10.51 7.36
N GLU A 241 -16.28 -11.15 8.17
CA GLU A 241 -17.19 -12.20 7.68
C GLU A 241 -18.22 -11.64 6.68
N SER A 242 -18.83 -10.50 6.99
CA SER A 242 -19.86 -9.86 6.16
C SER A 242 -19.31 -9.41 4.81
N ALA A 243 -18.03 -9.04 4.75
CA ALA A 243 -17.34 -8.70 3.50
C ALA A 243 -16.80 -9.93 2.73
N GLY A 244 -17.09 -11.16 3.20
CA GLY A 244 -16.68 -12.38 2.54
C GLY A 244 -15.23 -12.81 2.80
N HIS A 245 -14.59 -12.28 3.84
CA HIS A 245 -13.23 -12.65 4.26
C HIS A 245 -13.20 -13.83 5.24
N ALA A 246 -14.32 -14.56 5.38
CA ALA A 246 -14.37 -15.77 6.19
C ALA A 246 -13.37 -16.82 5.66
N ASN A 247 -12.71 -17.55 6.55
CA ASN A 247 -11.80 -18.63 6.15
C ASN A 247 -12.59 -19.75 5.44
N PRO A 248 -12.28 -20.07 4.16
CA PRO A 248 -13.00 -21.10 3.41
C PRO A 248 -13.00 -22.47 4.09
N ARG A 249 -11.95 -22.79 4.86
CA ARG A 249 -11.82 -24.04 5.60
C ARG A 249 -12.82 -24.16 6.77
N ARG A 250 -13.52 -23.08 7.13
CA ARG A 250 -14.64 -23.12 8.08
C ARG A 250 -15.95 -23.61 7.46
N SER A 251 -16.05 -23.70 6.14
CA SER A 251 -17.23 -24.29 5.50
C SER A 251 -17.19 -25.82 5.61
N GLY A 252 -18.26 -26.44 6.14
CA GLY A 252 -18.39 -27.89 6.24
C GLY A 252 -17.85 -28.55 7.53
N LYS A 253 -17.38 -29.81 7.41
CA LYS A 253 -17.06 -30.70 8.55
C LYS A 253 -15.85 -30.23 9.38
N SER A 254 -14.97 -29.38 8.85
CA SER A 254 -13.75 -28.89 9.51
C SER A 254 -13.94 -27.60 10.33
N SER A 255 -15.18 -27.09 10.45
CA SER A 255 -15.51 -25.87 11.20
C SER A 255 -15.09 -25.88 12.68
N ARG A 256 -14.92 -27.06 13.28
CA ARG A 256 -14.48 -27.23 14.68
C ARG A 256 -12.96 -27.28 14.84
N GLU A 257 -12.23 -27.56 13.78
CA GLU A 257 -10.76 -27.73 13.80
C GLU A 257 -10.03 -26.42 13.46
N VAL A 258 -10.70 -25.51 12.75
CA VAL A 258 -10.13 -24.23 12.33
C VAL A 258 -10.54 -23.12 13.31
N GLY A 259 -9.55 -22.44 13.89
CA GLY A 259 -9.79 -21.32 14.81
C GLY A 259 -10.65 -20.22 14.16
N LYS A 260 -11.67 -19.75 14.88
CA LYS A 260 -12.61 -18.70 14.41
C LYS A 260 -11.95 -17.37 14.05
N GLU A 261 -10.77 -17.17 14.61
CA GLU A 261 -9.89 -16.01 14.49
C GLU A 261 -9.09 -15.94 13.17
N TRP A 262 -9.13 -16.95 12.29
CA TRP A 262 -8.43 -16.93 11.00
C TRP A 262 -9.36 -16.45 9.89
N PHE A 263 -8.91 -15.49 9.09
CA PHE A 263 -9.65 -14.86 8.00
C PHE A 263 -8.82 -14.83 6.71
N LEU A 264 -9.50 -14.94 5.57
CA LEU A 264 -8.88 -14.77 4.24
C LEU A 264 -8.95 -13.29 3.86
N THR A 265 -7.94 -12.52 4.23
CA THR A 265 -7.94 -11.05 4.15
C THR A 265 -6.55 -10.48 3.85
N ASN A 266 -6.44 -9.15 3.83
CA ASN A 266 -5.21 -8.42 3.54
C ASN A 266 -5.07 -7.19 4.44
N GLU A 267 -3.86 -6.62 4.44
CA GLU A 267 -3.51 -5.46 5.27
C GLU A 267 -4.40 -4.22 5.03
N ASP A 268 -4.69 -3.90 3.76
CA ASP A 268 -5.48 -2.72 3.39
C ASP A 268 -6.92 -2.84 3.91
N PHE A 269 -7.49 -4.05 3.91
CA PHE A 269 -8.83 -4.30 4.43
C PHE A 269 -8.88 -4.22 5.95
N LEU A 270 -7.85 -4.73 6.65
CA LEU A 270 -7.73 -4.57 8.09
C LEU A 270 -7.62 -3.09 8.48
N ASP A 271 -6.81 -2.31 7.75
CA ASP A 271 -6.65 -0.87 7.95
C ASP A 271 -7.98 -0.13 7.69
N SER A 272 -8.76 -0.58 6.70
CA SER A 272 -10.09 -0.03 6.39
C SER A 272 -11.10 -0.26 7.51
N ILE A 273 -11.14 -1.47 8.10
CA ILE A 273 -11.96 -1.75 9.28
C ILE A 273 -11.50 -0.88 10.46
N ALA A 274 -10.20 -0.80 10.72
CA ALA A 274 -9.66 0.01 11.80
C ALA A 274 -10.05 1.49 11.65
N LYS A 275 -9.97 2.03 10.43
CA LYS A 275 -10.43 3.38 10.09
C LYS A 275 -11.93 3.55 10.33
N ALA A 276 -12.76 2.62 9.84
CA ALA A 276 -14.22 2.66 10.02
C ALA A 276 -14.63 2.61 11.49
N LEU A 277 -13.90 1.83 12.31
CA LEU A 277 -14.12 1.75 13.75
C LEU A 277 -13.43 2.89 14.52
N GLY A 278 -12.67 3.78 13.89
CA GLY A 278 -11.89 4.81 14.57
C GLY A 278 -10.85 4.24 15.54
N LEU A 279 -10.25 3.08 15.22
CA LEU A 279 -9.15 2.49 15.96
C LEU A 279 -7.83 3.16 15.55
N ARG A 280 -6.96 3.43 16.53
CA ARG A 280 -5.62 3.97 16.26
C ARG A 280 -4.67 2.83 15.93
N THR A 281 -3.95 2.93 14.82
CA THR A 281 -2.94 1.92 14.47
C THR A 281 -1.70 2.17 15.31
N LEU A 282 -1.31 1.20 16.13
CA LEU A 282 -0.11 1.27 16.97
C LEU A 282 1.11 0.67 16.27
N TYR A 283 0.89 -0.33 15.41
CA TYR A 283 1.95 -1.03 14.72
C TYR A 283 1.56 -1.39 13.29
N ILE A 284 2.55 -1.27 12.40
CA ILE A 284 2.51 -1.70 11.01
C ILE A 284 3.75 -2.54 10.78
N GLY A 285 3.56 -3.85 10.68
CA GLY A 285 4.57 -4.81 10.26
C GLY A 285 4.31 -5.35 8.86
N ARG A 286 5.32 -5.98 8.29
CA ARG A 286 5.24 -6.81 7.08
C ARG A 286 6.14 -8.04 7.30
N SER A 287 5.93 -9.11 6.54
CA SER A 287 6.68 -10.37 6.70
C SER A 287 8.19 -10.13 6.74
N GLU A 288 8.81 -10.52 7.85
CA GLU A 288 10.26 -10.58 8.04
C GLU A 288 10.85 -11.95 7.63
N PHE A 289 9.99 -12.95 7.39
CA PHE A 289 10.37 -14.38 7.29
C PHE A 289 10.68 -14.92 5.89
N ALA A 290 11.14 -14.06 4.98
CA ALA A 290 11.71 -14.56 3.72
C ALA A 290 13.17 -14.96 3.95
N GLY A 291 13.36 -16.22 4.30
CA GLY A 291 14.67 -16.80 4.57
C GLY A 291 14.65 -18.32 4.56
N GLU A 292 14.49 -18.90 3.37
CA GLU A 292 15.33 -20.00 2.84
C GLU A 292 15.24 -20.06 1.31
#